data_AF-A0A4U2ZUL8-F1
#
_entry.id   AF-A0A4U2ZUL8-F1
#
_cell.length_a   1.000
_cell.length_b   1.000
_cell.length_c   1.000
_cell.angle_alpha   90.00
_cell.angle_beta   90.00
_cell.angle_gamma   90.00
#
_symmetry.space_group_name_H-M   'P 1'
#
loop_
_entity.id
_entity.type
_entity.pdbx_description
1 polymer ?
#
loop_
_entity_poly.entity_id
_entity_poly.type
_entity_poly.pdbx_seq_one_letter_code
_entity_poly.pdbx_strand_id
1 'polypeptide(L)'
;MLWDEVKHAKYLSQSRNLLQNGDFEDLFNSWTTSNNMSIQTDNSTFKGHYLNMPGARDIDRTLFPTYIYQKIDESKLKPYTRYQIRGFVGGSKELKLMVIRYGKEIDTIMNVPNDIPYVPSMPSCNELYTSEQSLHQNSNVGYYNPMPDYTSNTYQCMSDQKQVICHDSHQFKFHIDTGEVDYNTNLGMLVLFKISSPDGYATLDNLEVIEEGSLIGEALAHVKHKEKKWHQHME
;
A
#
# COMPACT_ATOMS: atom_id res chain seq x y z
N MET A 1 -1.28 -4.36 -32.74
CA MET A 1 -1.41 -2.92 -32.43
C MET A 1 -1.91 -2.72 -31.00
N LEU A 2 -3.20 -2.87 -30.68
CA LEU A 2 -3.70 -2.67 -29.29
C LEU A 2 -3.04 -3.61 -28.26
N TRP A 3 -2.85 -4.88 -28.60
CA TRP A 3 -2.18 -5.84 -27.71
C TRP A 3 -0.72 -5.49 -27.45
N ASP A 4 -0.02 -4.92 -28.43
CA ASP A 4 1.38 -4.55 -28.30
C ASP A 4 1.53 -3.30 -27.41
N GLU A 5 0.59 -2.36 -27.54
CA GLU A 5 0.49 -1.18 -26.68
C GLU A 5 0.20 -1.57 -25.22
N VAL A 6 -0.72 -2.51 -24.98
CA VAL A 6 -1.00 -3.01 -23.63
C VAL A 6 0.22 -3.70 -23.02
N LYS A 7 0.93 -4.52 -23.78
CA LYS A 7 2.18 -5.15 -23.33
C LYS A 7 3.25 -4.11 -23.02
N HIS A 8 3.39 -3.10 -23.86
CA HIS A 8 4.34 -2.01 -23.65
C HIS A 8 3.99 -1.20 -22.39
N ALA A 9 2.71 -0.90 -22.17
CA ALA A 9 2.26 -0.24 -20.95
C ALA A 9 2.52 -1.07 -19.68
N LYS A 10 2.30 -2.40 -19.72
CA LYS A 10 2.63 -3.30 -18.59
C LYS A 10 4.13 -3.26 -18.29
N TYR A 11 4.98 -3.33 -19.32
CA TYR A 11 6.43 -3.21 -19.17
C TYR A 11 6.83 -1.88 -18.52
N LEU A 12 6.27 -0.75 -18.96
CA LEU A 12 6.54 0.56 -18.36
C LEU A 12 6.12 0.61 -16.89
N SER A 13 4.97 0.03 -16.54
CA SER A 13 4.52 -0.05 -15.13
C SER A 13 5.48 -0.86 -14.27
N GLN A 14 5.95 -2.01 -14.77
CA GLN A 14 6.94 -2.84 -14.09
C GLN A 14 8.28 -2.10 -13.94
N SER A 15 8.74 -1.38 -14.97
CA SER A 15 10.04 -0.69 -14.95
C SER A 15 10.13 0.46 -13.95
N ARG A 16 9.02 1.12 -13.63
CA ARG A 16 8.97 2.21 -12.64
C ARG A 16 8.81 1.70 -11.22
N ASN A 17 8.43 0.44 -11.03
CA ASN A 17 8.16 -0.13 -9.74
C ASN A 17 9.48 -0.45 -9.03
N LEU A 18 9.67 0.10 -7.84
CA LEU A 18 10.85 -0.17 -7.02
C LEU A 18 10.79 -1.53 -6.33
N LEU A 19 9.58 -2.09 -6.18
CA LEU A 19 9.39 -3.46 -5.71
C LEU A 19 9.74 -4.44 -6.84
N GLN A 20 10.51 -5.45 -6.47
CA GLN A 20 10.72 -6.62 -7.30
C GLN A 20 9.55 -7.58 -7.13
N ASN A 21 9.05 -8.13 -8.25
CA ASN A 21 7.95 -9.10 -8.27
C ASN A 21 6.69 -8.64 -7.50
N GLY A 22 6.25 -7.40 -7.75
CA GLY A 22 5.05 -6.82 -7.12
C GLY A 22 3.73 -7.31 -7.72
N ASP A 23 3.78 -7.94 -8.89
CA ASP A 23 2.69 -8.59 -9.63
C ASP A 23 2.68 -10.12 -9.44
N PHE A 24 3.61 -10.66 -8.63
CA PHE A 24 3.68 -12.08 -8.28
C PHE A 24 3.71 -13.04 -9.48
N GLU A 25 4.24 -12.61 -10.62
CA GLU A 25 4.38 -13.44 -11.83
C GLU A 25 5.47 -14.52 -11.64
N ASP A 26 6.48 -14.23 -10.82
CA ASP A 26 7.47 -15.21 -10.37
C ASP A 26 7.10 -15.73 -8.97
N LEU A 27 7.69 -16.88 -8.58
CA LEU A 27 7.69 -17.33 -7.18
C LEU A 27 8.18 -16.23 -6.22
N PHE A 28 8.13 -16.45 -4.89
CA PHE A 28 8.55 -15.50 -3.85
C PHE A 28 10.00 -14.96 -3.93
N ASN A 29 10.72 -15.20 -5.03
CA ASN A 29 11.96 -14.51 -5.38
C ASN A 29 11.84 -13.01 -5.05
N SER A 30 12.84 -12.50 -4.33
CA SER A 30 12.96 -11.11 -3.85
C SER A 30 12.06 -10.69 -2.69
N TRP A 31 11.10 -11.51 -2.26
CA TRP A 31 10.31 -11.25 -1.06
C TRP A 31 10.79 -12.12 0.11
N THR A 32 10.85 -11.54 1.30
CA THR A 32 11.02 -12.34 2.52
C THR A 32 9.67 -12.69 3.11
N THR A 33 9.44 -13.97 3.31
CA THR A 33 8.12 -14.53 3.62
C THR A 33 8.13 -15.35 4.90
N SER A 34 7.04 -15.31 5.66
CA SER A 34 6.71 -16.37 6.61
C SER A 34 6.27 -17.66 5.88
N ASN A 35 6.04 -18.72 6.63
CA ASN A 35 5.54 -19.98 6.08
C ASN A 35 4.07 -19.86 5.60
N ASN A 36 3.67 -20.81 4.75
CA ASN A 36 2.29 -21.08 4.31
C ASN A 36 1.63 -20.03 3.40
N MET A 37 2.38 -19.11 2.79
CA MET A 37 1.86 -18.29 1.70
C MET A 37 1.92 -19.05 0.38
N SER A 38 1.03 -18.70 -0.55
CA SER A 38 0.95 -19.34 -1.87
C SER A 38 0.66 -18.30 -2.93
N ILE A 39 1.22 -18.49 -4.12
CA ILE A 39 0.81 -17.77 -5.32
C ILE A 39 -0.27 -18.61 -6.00
N GLN A 40 -1.40 -17.99 -6.32
CA GLN A 40 -2.54 -18.66 -6.94
C GLN A 40 -2.88 -17.99 -8.28
N THR A 41 -3.70 -18.67 -9.08
CA THR A 41 -4.27 -18.18 -10.34
C THR A 41 -5.79 -18.26 -10.29
N ASP A 42 -6.44 -17.70 -11.31
CA ASP A 42 -7.85 -17.96 -11.63
C ASP A 42 -8.86 -17.48 -10.57
N ASN A 43 -8.74 -16.20 -10.18
CA ASN A 43 -9.73 -15.51 -9.36
C ASN A 43 -10.56 -14.54 -10.23
N SER A 44 -11.84 -14.36 -9.93
CA SER A 44 -12.70 -13.35 -10.59
C SER A 44 -12.19 -11.91 -10.42
N THR A 45 -11.43 -11.65 -9.36
CA THR A 45 -10.95 -10.32 -8.97
C THR A 45 -9.61 -9.98 -9.61
N PHE A 46 -8.72 -10.95 -9.79
CA PHE A 46 -7.36 -10.74 -10.33
C PHE A 46 -7.20 -11.32 -11.72
N LYS A 47 -6.52 -10.56 -12.59
CA LYS A 47 -6.13 -11.05 -13.91
C LYS A 47 -4.69 -11.57 -13.84
N GLY A 48 -4.52 -12.85 -13.53
CA GLY A 48 -3.22 -13.51 -13.48
C GLY A 48 -2.88 -14.07 -12.12
N HIS A 49 -1.60 -14.03 -11.77
CA HIS A 49 -1.11 -14.46 -10.48
C HIS A 49 -1.47 -13.47 -9.38
N TYR A 50 -1.71 -13.98 -8.17
CA TYR A 50 -1.88 -13.15 -6.99
C TYR A 50 -1.36 -13.87 -5.75
N LEU A 51 -0.99 -13.09 -4.75
CA LEU A 51 -0.57 -13.60 -3.46
C LEU A 51 -1.78 -13.96 -2.60
N ASN A 52 -1.79 -15.17 -2.07
CA ASN A 52 -2.70 -15.61 -1.02
C ASN A 52 -1.96 -15.73 0.33
N MET A 53 -2.37 -14.92 1.30
CA MET A 53 -1.86 -14.88 2.67
C MET A 53 -2.89 -15.46 3.65
N PRO A 54 -2.63 -16.63 4.27
CA PRO A 54 -3.50 -17.14 5.32
C PRO A 54 -3.29 -16.40 6.65
N GLY A 55 -4.20 -16.64 7.59
CA GLY A 55 -4.09 -16.15 8.96
C GLY A 55 -2.87 -16.67 9.70
N ALA A 56 -2.60 -16.05 10.84
CA ALA A 56 -1.51 -16.44 11.72
C ALA A 56 -1.65 -17.90 12.17
N ARG A 57 -0.52 -18.61 12.26
CA ARG A 57 -0.53 -19.98 12.76
C ARG A 57 -0.59 -19.99 14.28
N ASP A 58 -1.50 -20.77 14.84
CA ASP A 58 -1.47 -21.16 16.24
C ASP A 58 -0.80 -22.53 16.37
N ILE A 59 0.35 -22.57 17.06
CA ILE A 59 1.03 -23.82 17.41
C ILE A 59 1.22 -23.79 18.92
N ASP A 60 0.60 -24.73 19.63
CA ASP A 60 0.70 -24.85 21.09
C ASP A 60 0.42 -23.53 21.84
N ARG A 61 -0.60 -22.77 21.39
CA ARG A 61 -1.00 -21.46 21.93
C ARG A 61 0.00 -20.33 21.68
N THR A 62 0.96 -20.55 20.80
CA THR A 62 1.89 -19.52 20.33
C THR A 62 1.48 -19.07 18.93
N LEU A 63 1.17 -17.78 18.80
CA LEU A 63 0.78 -17.18 17.53
C LEU A 63 2.01 -16.78 16.71
N PHE A 64 2.12 -17.35 15.52
CA PHE A 64 3.13 -17.00 14.53
C PHE A 64 2.46 -16.22 13.39
N PRO A 65 2.75 -14.92 13.25
CA PRO A 65 2.09 -14.09 12.24
C PRO A 65 2.49 -14.51 10.84
N THR A 66 1.56 -14.36 9.90
CA THR A 66 1.86 -14.43 8.47
C THR A 66 2.38 -13.08 8.02
N TYR A 67 3.50 -13.03 7.32
CA TYR A 67 4.07 -11.78 6.82
C TYR A 67 4.83 -11.95 5.53
N ILE A 68 4.86 -10.88 4.74
CA ILE A 68 5.71 -10.73 3.57
C ILE A 68 6.29 -9.32 3.59
N TYR A 69 7.59 -9.19 3.31
CA TYR A 69 8.22 -7.88 3.23
C TYR A 69 9.33 -7.82 2.20
N GLN A 70 9.58 -6.60 1.73
CA GLN A 70 10.71 -6.27 0.89
C GLN A 70 11.32 -4.97 1.38
N LYS A 71 12.65 -4.95 1.48
CA LYS A 71 13.40 -3.72 1.71
C LYS A 71 13.83 -3.17 0.35
N ILE A 72 13.34 -1.99 0.01
CA ILE A 72 13.85 -1.21 -1.11
C ILE A 72 15.22 -0.68 -0.69
N ASP A 73 16.24 -1.04 -1.46
CA ASP A 73 17.62 -0.63 -1.20
C ASP A 73 17.77 0.88 -1.36
N GLU A 74 18.63 1.45 -0.53
CA GLU A 74 18.92 2.88 -0.49
C GLU A 74 19.40 3.41 -1.86
N SER A 75 20.10 2.60 -2.65
CA SER A 75 20.55 2.96 -4.02
C SER A 75 19.43 3.22 -5.02
N LYS A 76 18.21 2.75 -4.74
CA LYS A 76 17.03 2.97 -5.59
C LYS A 76 16.24 4.22 -5.18
N LEU A 77 16.60 4.84 -4.06
CA LEU A 77 15.90 6.00 -3.51
C LEU A 77 16.66 7.28 -3.85
N LYS A 78 15.91 8.37 -4.02
CA LYS A 78 16.43 9.71 -4.28
C LYS A 78 16.22 10.58 -3.05
N PRO A 79 17.15 11.48 -2.73
CA PRO A 79 17.00 12.37 -1.60
C PRO A 79 15.81 13.30 -1.80
N TYR A 80 15.14 13.66 -0.69
CA TYR A 80 14.06 14.64 -0.67
C TYR A 80 13.00 14.38 -1.73
N THR A 81 12.53 13.14 -1.85
CA THR A 81 11.63 12.68 -2.90
C THR A 81 10.42 11.97 -2.30
N ARG A 82 9.23 12.26 -2.86
CA ARG A 82 7.98 11.58 -2.53
C ARG A 82 7.85 10.29 -3.33
N TYR A 83 7.47 9.23 -2.63
CA TYR A 83 7.14 7.94 -3.20
C TYR A 83 5.69 7.59 -2.92
N GLN A 84 5.02 7.02 -3.90
CA GLN A 84 3.67 6.51 -3.80
C GLN A 84 3.71 4.99 -3.62
N ILE A 85 3.08 4.50 -2.55
CA ILE A 85 2.87 3.07 -2.28
C ILE A 85 1.42 2.74 -2.60
N ARG A 86 1.19 1.80 -3.51
CA ARG A 86 -0.16 1.39 -3.87
C ARG A 86 -0.24 -0.08 -4.20
N GLY A 87 -1.47 -0.58 -4.28
CA GLY A 87 -1.73 -1.91 -4.77
C GLY A 87 -3.20 -2.27 -4.69
N PHE A 88 -3.47 -3.55 -4.94
CA PHE A 88 -4.82 -4.09 -5.00
C PHE A 88 -4.99 -5.23 -3.99
N VAL A 89 -6.07 -5.15 -3.23
CA VAL A 89 -6.53 -6.15 -2.26
C VAL A 89 -7.79 -6.79 -2.84
N GLY A 90 -7.74 -8.10 -3.07
CA GLY A 90 -8.89 -8.84 -3.60
C GLY A 90 -9.94 -9.04 -2.51
N GLY A 91 -9.46 -9.40 -1.32
CA GLY A 91 -10.20 -9.39 -0.09
C GLY A 91 -9.27 -9.67 1.09
N SER A 92 -9.61 -9.15 2.25
CA SER A 92 -8.78 -9.24 3.45
C SER A 92 -9.56 -9.13 4.74
N LYS A 93 -9.00 -9.76 5.78
CA LYS A 93 -9.37 -9.57 7.17
C LYS A 93 -8.10 -9.40 7.99
N GLU A 94 -8.01 -8.26 8.68
CA GLU A 94 -6.92 -7.86 9.56
C GLU A 94 -5.54 -7.82 8.87
N LEU A 95 -5.52 -7.49 7.58
CA LEU A 95 -4.28 -7.27 6.84
C LEU A 95 -3.66 -5.95 7.26
N LYS A 96 -2.48 -5.99 7.87
CA LYS A 96 -1.72 -4.80 8.26
C LYS A 96 -0.65 -4.46 7.23
N LEU A 97 -0.71 -3.28 6.64
CA LEU A 97 0.37 -2.66 5.86
C LEU A 97 1.20 -1.78 6.77
N MET A 98 2.52 -1.99 6.75
CA MET A 98 3.51 -1.11 7.36
C MET A 98 4.53 -0.67 6.32
N VAL A 99 4.82 0.62 6.30
CA VAL A 99 5.96 1.18 5.55
C VAL A 99 6.83 1.95 6.52
N ILE A 100 8.12 1.60 6.54
CA ILE A 100 9.07 1.98 7.59
C ILE A 100 10.34 2.54 6.93
N ARG A 101 10.73 3.75 7.33
CA ARG A 101 12.05 4.36 7.07
C ARG A 101 12.61 5.04 8.32
N TYR A 102 12.10 6.22 8.69
CA TYR A 102 12.46 6.97 9.90
C TYR A 102 11.58 6.60 11.11
N GLY A 103 10.71 5.60 10.97
CA GLY A 103 9.78 5.15 12.00
C GLY A 103 8.68 4.28 11.40
N LYS A 104 7.47 4.33 11.96
CA LYS A 104 6.28 3.73 11.33
C LYS A 104 5.51 4.83 10.59
N GLU A 105 5.86 5.07 9.34
CA GLU A 105 5.23 6.11 8.52
C GLU A 105 3.83 5.74 8.08
N ILE A 106 3.66 4.49 7.68
CA ILE A 106 2.36 3.93 7.33
C ILE A 106 2.13 2.76 8.27
N ASP A 107 1.00 2.79 8.96
CA ASP A 107 0.49 1.70 9.78
C ASP A 107 -1.03 1.64 9.55
N THR A 108 -1.45 0.70 8.72
CA THR A 108 -2.84 0.63 8.24
C THR A 108 -3.35 -0.79 8.33
N ILE A 109 -4.58 -0.99 8.80
CA ILE A 109 -5.30 -2.26 8.69
C ILE A 109 -6.30 -2.16 7.54
N MET A 110 -6.33 -3.17 6.69
CA MET A 110 -7.26 -3.28 5.57
C MET A 110 -8.18 -4.48 5.81
N ASN A 111 -9.49 -4.19 5.80
CA ASN A 111 -10.57 -5.18 5.88
C ASN A 111 -11.45 -5.00 4.64
N VAL A 112 -11.17 -5.78 3.60
CA VAL A 112 -11.87 -5.71 2.32
C VAL A 112 -12.71 -6.97 2.17
N PRO A 113 -14.05 -6.88 2.19
CA PRO A 113 -14.91 -8.04 1.95
C PRO A 113 -14.67 -8.66 0.57
N ASN A 114 -14.77 -10.00 0.49
CA ASN A 114 -14.55 -10.75 -0.75
C ASN A 114 -15.67 -10.57 -1.80
N ASP A 115 -16.82 -10.05 -1.40
CA ASP A 115 -18.07 -9.97 -2.16
C ASP A 115 -18.34 -8.59 -2.76
N ILE A 116 -17.46 -7.61 -2.50
CA ILE A 116 -17.60 -6.29 -3.11
C ILE A 116 -17.15 -6.39 -4.58
N PRO A 117 -18.01 -6.01 -5.54
CA PRO A 117 -17.59 -5.95 -6.93
C PRO A 117 -16.60 -4.80 -7.12
N TYR A 118 -15.49 -5.05 -7.80
CA TYR A 118 -14.60 -3.98 -8.19
C TYR A 118 -15.30 -2.99 -9.14
N VAL A 119 -15.39 -1.72 -8.72
CA VAL A 119 -15.85 -0.62 -9.56
C VAL A 119 -14.66 0.33 -9.77
N PRO A 120 -14.22 0.60 -11.01
CA PRO A 120 -13.06 1.47 -11.28
C PRO A 120 -13.13 2.88 -10.69
N SER A 121 -14.33 3.36 -10.36
CA SER A 121 -14.56 4.66 -9.73
C SER A 121 -14.51 4.64 -8.20
N MET A 122 -14.22 3.49 -7.56
CA MET A 122 -14.09 3.47 -6.10
C MET A 122 -12.84 4.25 -5.67
N PRO A 123 -12.97 5.12 -4.65
CA PRO A 123 -11.83 5.86 -4.13
C PRO A 123 -10.82 4.90 -3.52
N SER A 124 -9.53 5.15 -3.71
CA SER A 124 -8.52 4.34 -3.04
C SER A 124 -8.53 4.64 -1.53
N CYS A 125 -8.17 3.64 -0.72
CA CYS A 125 -7.95 3.90 0.69
C CYS A 125 -6.88 4.98 0.82
N ASN A 126 -7.19 5.99 1.64
CA ASN A 126 -6.42 7.20 1.94
C ASN A 126 -6.54 8.39 0.95
N GLU A 127 -7.24 8.27 -0.18
CA GLU A 127 -7.69 9.47 -0.95
C GLU A 127 -8.80 10.26 -0.23
N LEU A 128 -9.64 9.58 0.55
CA LEU A 128 -10.74 10.19 1.30
C LEU A 128 -10.28 11.19 2.38
N TYR A 129 -9.03 11.08 2.86
CA TYR A 129 -8.48 12.00 3.87
C TYR A 129 -8.02 13.34 3.28
N THR A 130 -7.67 13.40 2.00
CA THR A 130 -7.19 14.67 1.40
C THR A 130 -8.36 15.62 1.10
N SER A 131 -9.56 15.08 0.89
CA SER A 131 -10.79 15.84 0.67
C SER A 131 -11.32 16.56 1.92
N GLU A 132 -11.04 16.07 3.13
CA GLU A 132 -11.52 16.73 4.36
C GLU A 132 -10.65 17.94 4.77
N GLN A 133 -9.43 18.06 4.23
CA GLN A 133 -8.61 19.28 4.39
C GLN A 133 -8.89 20.37 3.35
N SER A 134 -9.81 20.13 2.40
CA SER A 134 -10.16 21.06 1.33
C SER A 134 -11.64 21.44 1.30
N LEU A 135 -12.25 21.65 2.48
CA LEU A 135 -13.48 22.44 2.58
C LEU A 135 -13.20 23.95 2.42
N HIS A 136 -12.65 24.32 1.27
CA HIS A 136 -12.88 25.63 0.71
C HIS A 136 -13.50 25.45 -0.67
N GLN A 137 -14.81 25.69 -0.68
CA GLN A 137 -15.68 25.75 -1.84
C GLN A 137 -15.01 26.53 -2.98
N ASN A 138 -14.81 25.88 -4.11
CA ASN A 138 -14.92 26.56 -5.39
C ASN A 138 -15.97 25.83 -6.22
N SER A 139 -17.15 26.42 -6.18
CA SER A 139 -18.28 26.16 -7.04
C SER A 139 -17.84 26.33 -8.49
N ASN A 140 -17.91 25.26 -9.29
CA ASN A 140 -18.31 25.29 -10.70
C ASN A 140 -18.45 23.86 -11.26
N VAL A 141 -19.69 23.38 -11.13
CA VAL A 141 -20.49 22.49 -11.99
C VAL A 141 -19.78 21.67 -13.09
N GLY A 142 -19.97 20.34 -13.01
CA GLY A 142 -19.94 19.39 -14.12
C GLY A 142 -20.72 18.13 -13.73
N TYR A 143 -21.84 17.88 -14.39
CA TYR A 143 -22.88 16.89 -14.07
C TYR A 143 -22.36 15.45 -13.84
N TYR A 144 -22.61 14.90 -12.64
CA TYR A 144 -22.65 13.46 -12.42
C TYR A 144 -24.09 13.04 -12.10
N ASN A 145 -24.59 12.06 -12.85
CA ASN A 145 -25.87 11.41 -12.60
C ASN A 145 -25.90 10.78 -11.20
N PRO A 146 -27.02 10.87 -10.46
CA PRO A 146 -27.13 10.25 -9.15
C PRO A 146 -27.03 8.73 -9.26
N MET A 147 -26.07 8.16 -8.53
CA MET A 147 -25.91 6.72 -8.28
C MET A 147 -27.19 6.18 -7.58
N PRO A 148 -27.65 4.95 -7.91
CA PRO A 148 -28.78 4.35 -7.22
C PRO A 148 -28.47 4.13 -5.73
N ASP A 149 -29.48 4.43 -4.92
CA ASP A 149 -29.52 4.52 -3.47
C ASP A 149 -29.19 3.16 -2.80
N TYR A 150 -27.89 2.89 -2.59
CA TYR A 150 -27.41 1.88 -1.66
C TYR A 150 -26.63 2.58 -0.55
N THR A 151 -27.37 2.94 0.50
CA THR A 151 -26.90 3.17 1.88
C THR A 151 -25.67 4.06 2.07
N SER A 152 -25.96 5.34 2.29
CA SER A 152 -25.06 6.46 2.58
C SER A 152 -24.22 6.38 3.89
N ASN A 153 -23.78 5.20 4.37
CA ASN A 153 -23.19 5.08 5.72
C ASN A 153 -21.89 4.25 5.88
N THR A 154 -21.15 3.84 4.84
CA THR A 154 -19.98 2.93 5.03
C THR A 154 -18.61 3.41 4.56
N TYR A 155 -18.46 4.58 3.92
CA TYR A 155 -17.13 5.10 3.57
C TYR A 155 -16.57 6.00 4.66
N GLN A 156 -16.36 5.45 5.86
CA GLN A 156 -15.76 6.19 6.96
C GLN A 156 -14.47 5.51 7.39
N CYS A 157 -13.34 6.02 6.90
CA CYS A 157 -12.06 5.77 7.54
C CYS A 157 -12.05 6.58 8.86
N MET A 158 -12.69 6.03 9.90
CA MET A 158 -12.81 6.70 11.21
C MET A 158 -11.43 6.95 11.82
N SER A 159 -11.07 8.21 12.02
CA SER A 159 -9.84 8.63 12.70
C SER A 159 -10.09 8.82 14.18
N ASP A 160 -9.44 8.00 15.01
CA ASP A 160 -9.02 8.44 16.35
C ASP A 160 -7.77 7.71 16.90
N GLN A 161 -7.01 6.98 16.07
CA GLN A 161 -5.77 6.33 16.51
C GLN A 161 -4.70 6.42 15.41
N LYS A 162 -3.42 6.27 15.78
CA LYS A 162 -2.22 6.24 14.92
C LYS A 162 -2.24 5.20 13.78
N GLN A 163 -3.38 4.56 13.56
CA GLN A 163 -3.61 3.43 12.69
C GLN A 163 -4.86 3.68 11.85
N VAL A 164 -4.69 3.74 10.53
CA VAL A 164 -5.81 3.90 9.58
C VAL A 164 -6.47 2.55 9.38
N ILE A 165 -7.81 2.49 9.38
CA ILE A 165 -8.55 1.28 9.02
C ILE A 165 -9.29 1.53 7.71
N CYS A 166 -8.92 0.78 6.67
CA CYS A 166 -9.60 0.80 5.37
C CYS A 166 -10.69 -0.27 5.36
N HIS A 167 -11.93 0.18 5.19
CA HIS A 167 -13.05 -0.70 4.88
C HIS A 167 -13.38 -0.57 3.39
N ASP A 168 -13.68 -1.69 2.75
CA ASP A 168 -14.42 -1.74 1.49
C ASP A 168 -13.75 -1.18 0.23
N SER A 169 -12.45 -0.83 0.28
CA SER A 169 -11.68 -0.41 -0.90
C SER A 169 -10.64 -1.45 -1.31
N HIS A 170 -10.81 -2.00 -2.52
CA HIS A 170 -9.81 -2.88 -3.13
C HIS A 170 -8.50 -2.17 -3.44
N GLN A 171 -8.54 -0.87 -3.77
CA GLN A 171 -7.32 -0.10 -4.04
C GLN A 171 -6.85 0.59 -2.77
N PHE A 172 -5.54 0.63 -2.54
CA PHE A 172 -4.95 1.46 -1.51
C PHE A 172 -3.85 2.35 -2.10
N LYS A 173 -3.70 3.56 -1.56
CA LYS A 173 -2.69 4.51 -2.00
C LYS A 173 -2.19 5.36 -0.83
N PHE A 174 -0.90 5.27 -0.55
CA PHE A 174 -0.23 6.07 0.48
C PHE A 174 1.00 6.77 -0.10
N HIS A 175 1.46 7.80 0.59
CA HIS A 175 2.68 8.51 0.24
C HIS A 175 3.69 8.41 1.39
N ILE A 176 4.96 8.29 1.04
CA ILE A 176 6.08 8.39 1.97
C ILE A 176 7.15 9.30 1.38
N ASP A 177 7.75 10.09 2.25
CA ASP A 177 8.75 11.07 1.88
C ASP A 177 10.13 10.59 2.35
N THR A 178 11.12 10.69 1.47
CA THR A 178 12.54 10.44 1.80
C THR A 178 13.23 11.75 2.17
N GLY A 179 14.10 11.71 3.17
CA GLY A 179 15.01 12.81 3.53
C GLY A 179 16.32 12.67 2.79
N GLU A 180 17.45 12.82 3.47
CA GLU A 180 18.75 12.44 2.90
C GLU A 180 18.81 10.93 2.65
N VAL A 181 19.64 10.57 1.67
CA VAL A 181 19.91 9.20 1.26
C VAL A 181 21.38 8.95 1.50
N ASP A 182 21.69 8.05 2.42
CA ASP A 182 23.07 7.69 2.79
C ASP A 182 23.31 6.20 2.57
N TYR A 183 24.12 5.90 1.56
CA TYR A 183 24.47 4.54 1.17
C TYR A 183 25.30 3.81 2.24
N ASN A 184 25.95 4.52 3.16
CA ASN A 184 26.70 3.89 4.25
C ASN A 184 25.77 3.36 5.35
N THR A 185 24.78 4.17 5.75
CA THR A 185 23.75 3.75 6.71
C THR A 185 22.80 2.72 6.10
N ASN A 186 22.53 2.82 4.78
CA ASN A 186 21.61 1.96 4.03
C ASN A 186 20.27 1.76 4.78
N LEU A 187 19.60 2.85 5.12
CA LEU A 187 18.32 2.79 5.85
C LEU A 187 17.27 2.04 5.03
N GLY A 188 17.20 2.33 3.73
CA GLY A 188 16.24 1.78 2.79
C GLY A 188 14.81 2.20 3.08
N MET A 189 13.86 1.46 2.51
CA MET A 189 12.44 1.57 2.82
C MET A 189 11.86 0.16 2.92
N LEU A 190 11.33 -0.20 4.09
CA LEU A 190 10.73 -1.51 4.30
C LEU A 190 9.23 -1.43 4.04
N VAL A 191 8.74 -2.24 3.11
CA VAL A 191 7.31 -2.48 2.87
C VAL A 191 6.96 -3.85 3.43
N LEU A 192 6.04 -3.90 4.39
CA LEU A 192 5.67 -5.11 5.13
C LEU A 192 4.15 -5.26 5.17
N PHE A 193 3.67 -6.43 4.77
CA PHE A 193 2.30 -6.88 4.98
C PHE A 193 2.29 -7.96 6.05
N LYS A 194 1.38 -7.86 7.01
CA LYS A 194 1.32 -8.76 8.17
C LYS A 194 -0.12 -9.09 8.57
N ILE A 195 -0.38 -10.35 8.91
CA ILE A 195 -1.61 -10.81 9.54
C ILE A 195 -1.23 -11.47 10.86
N SER A 196 -1.81 -11.01 11.96
CA SER A 196 -1.47 -11.50 13.32
C SER A 196 -2.56 -12.39 13.93
N SER A 197 -3.77 -12.39 13.35
CA SER A 197 -4.90 -13.19 13.80
C SER A 197 -5.01 -14.50 13.02
N PRO A 198 -5.33 -15.64 13.68
CA PRO A 198 -5.60 -16.90 13.00
C PRO A 198 -6.77 -16.85 12.01
N ASP A 199 -7.77 -16.01 12.29
CA ASP A 199 -8.95 -15.85 11.42
C ASP A 199 -8.73 -14.83 10.29
N GLY A 200 -7.57 -14.17 10.28
CA GLY A 200 -7.22 -13.21 9.25
C GLY A 200 -6.89 -13.90 7.93
N TYR A 201 -6.95 -13.15 6.84
CA TYR A 201 -6.51 -13.59 5.52
C TYR A 201 -6.30 -12.37 4.63
N ALA A 202 -5.60 -12.55 3.51
CA ALA A 202 -5.56 -11.55 2.47
C ALA A 202 -5.26 -12.16 1.09
N THR A 203 -5.79 -11.53 0.06
CA THR A 203 -5.33 -11.72 -1.32
C THR A 203 -4.84 -10.40 -1.88
N LEU A 204 -3.64 -10.39 -2.48
CA LEU A 204 -2.93 -9.18 -2.90
C LEU A 204 -2.35 -9.33 -4.30
N ASP A 205 -2.37 -8.24 -5.06
CA ASP A 205 -1.71 -8.14 -6.37
C ASP A 205 -1.40 -6.67 -6.72
N ASN A 206 -0.64 -6.46 -7.79
CA ASN A 206 -0.30 -5.16 -8.37
C ASN A 206 0.32 -4.20 -7.36
N LEU A 207 1.21 -4.72 -6.50
CA LEU A 207 1.90 -3.93 -5.50
C LEU A 207 2.98 -3.08 -6.16
N GLU A 208 2.92 -1.76 -5.93
CA GLU A 208 3.85 -0.81 -6.52
C GLU A 208 4.38 0.17 -5.48
N VAL A 209 5.67 0.46 -5.56
CA VAL A 209 6.28 1.67 -5.00
C VAL A 209 6.90 2.45 -6.15
N ILE A 210 6.42 3.66 -6.38
CA ILE A 210 6.84 4.49 -7.52
C ILE A 210 7.30 5.86 -7.04
N GLU A 211 8.28 6.44 -7.73
CA GLU A 211 8.68 7.83 -7.56
C GLU A 211 7.56 8.75 -8.09
N GLU A 212 7.15 9.73 -7.27
CA GLU A 212 6.18 10.75 -7.66
C GLU A 212 6.87 12.06 -8.03
N GLY A 213 7.84 12.50 -7.21
CA GLY A 213 8.63 13.70 -7.50
C GLY A 213 9.34 14.30 -6.30
N SER A 214 10.15 15.32 -6.54
CA SER A 214 10.92 16.00 -5.50
C SER A 214 10.04 16.81 -4.53
N LEU A 215 10.44 16.84 -3.26
CA LEU A 215 9.77 17.56 -2.19
C LEU A 215 10.11 19.04 -2.23
N ILE A 216 9.10 19.88 -2.02
CA ILE A 216 9.22 21.33 -1.93
C ILE A 216 8.39 21.87 -0.76
N GLY A 217 8.70 23.08 -0.31
CA GLY A 217 7.91 23.81 0.67
C GLY A 217 7.73 23.05 2.00
N GLU A 218 6.48 22.92 2.43
CA GLU A 218 6.12 22.31 3.71
C GLU A 218 6.51 20.84 3.81
N ALA A 219 6.34 20.05 2.74
CA ALA A 219 6.70 18.64 2.74
C ALA A 219 8.21 18.44 2.95
N LEU A 220 9.02 19.31 2.34
CA LEU A 220 10.48 19.31 2.53
C LEU A 220 10.86 19.69 3.98
N ALA A 221 10.20 20.68 4.56
CA ALA A 221 10.45 21.08 5.95
C ALA A 221 10.04 19.95 6.93
N HIS A 222 8.92 19.29 6.67
CA HIS A 222 8.41 18.19 7.48
C HIS A 222 9.37 17.00 7.48
N VAL A 223 9.85 16.56 6.31
CA VAL A 223 10.78 15.42 6.23
C VAL A 223 12.11 15.72 6.91
N LYS A 224 12.65 16.93 6.76
CA LYS A 224 13.89 17.36 7.46
C LYS A 224 13.73 17.35 8.98
N HIS A 225 12.57 17.80 9.48
CA HIS A 225 12.29 17.74 10.91
C HIS A 225 12.22 16.29 11.42
N LYS A 226 11.57 15.41 10.65
CA LYS A 226 11.43 13.99 10.98
C LYS A 226 12.75 13.25 11.00
N GLU A 227 13.59 13.48 9.99
CA GLU A 227 14.95 12.94 9.90
C GLU A 227 15.80 13.39 11.08
N LYS A 228 15.80 14.70 11.39
CA LYS A 228 16.51 15.23 12.57
C LYS A 228 16.06 14.55 13.87
N LYS A 229 14.74 14.37 14.05
CA LYS A 229 14.19 13.67 15.22
C LYS A 229 14.65 12.20 15.25
N TRP A 230 14.66 11.52 14.10
CA TRP A 230 15.12 10.13 14.01
C TRP A 230 16.60 9.99 14.42
N HIS A 231 17.48 10.86 13.92
CA HIS A 231 18.89 10.87 14.32
C HIS A 231 19.08 11.03 15.83
N GLN A 232 18.32 11.93 16.46
CA GLN A 232 18.38 12.13 17.92
C GLN A 232 17.94 10.92 18.75
N HIS A 233 17.18 9.98 18.17
CA HIS A 233 16.79 8.74 18.87
C HIS A 233 17.78 7.59 18.62
N MET A 234 18.71 7.76 17.67
CA MET A 234 19.74 6.77 17.34
C MET A 234 21.08 7.05 18.04
N GLU A 235 21.29 8.28 18.53
CA GLU A 235 22.38 8.66 19.46
C GLU A 235 22.04 8.32 20.91
#